data_AF-A0A927BKD3-F1
#
_entry.id   AF-A0A927BKD3-F1
#
_cell.length_a   1.000
_cell.length_b   1.000
_cell.length_c   1.000
_cell.angle_alpha   90.00
_cell.angle_beta   90.00
_cell.angle_gamma   90.00
#
_symmetry.space_group_name_H-M   'P 1'
#
loop_
_entity.id
_entity.type
_entity.pdbx_description
1 polymer ?
#
loop_
_entity_poly.entity_id
_entity_poly.type
_entity_poly.pdbx_seq_one_letter_code
_entity_poly.pdbx_strand_id
1 'polypeptide(L)'
;MNDTNLTTTEVSAAAETADRLIAEFRALPAGSDRKREIITELDANTEALPFLVSVVADPREYDLARVESATVLRLWPPADPGLRHEAGRALLTALRDPEEDLVRQYAAMSLAPYTDDPVVATVLDTTARADEDPLVRDSARFSIEEAHRLQETGAGGP
;
A
#
# COMPACT_ATOMS: atom_id res chain seq x y z
N MET A 1 -35.75 0.38 -6.34
CA MET A 1 -35.82 1.38 -5.26
C MET A 1 -35.57 0.65 -3.93
N ASN A 2 -34.34 0.17 -3.73
CA ASN A 2 -33.86 -0.47 -2.48
C ASN A 2 -32.33 -0.47 -2.38
N ASP A 3 -31.61 -0.15 -3.47
CA ASP A 3 -30.15 -0.20 -3.53
C ASP A 3 -29.49 0.87 -2.64
N THR A 4 -30.08 2.06 -2.52
CA THR A 4 -29.49 3.17 -1.74
C THR A 4 -29.33 2.87 -0.24
N ASN A 5 -30.22 2.05 0.34
CA ASN A 5 -30.20 1.77 1.78
C ASN A 5 -29.24 0.63 2.14
N LEU A 6 -29.01 -0.30 1.20
CA LEU A 6 -28.07 -1.40 1.35
C LEU A 6 -26.63 -0.88 1.31
N THR A 7 -26.29 -0.04 0.32
CA THR A 7 -24.94 0.54 0.19
C THR A 7 -24.56 1.39 1.40
N THR A 8 -25.51 2.16 1.96
CA THR A 8 -25.25 2.98 3.15
C THR A 8 -24.98 2.13 4.39
N THR A 9 -25.67 1.00 4.53
CA THR A 9 -25.50 0.08 5.67
C THR A 9 -24.19 -0.69 5.58
N GLU A 10 -23.80 -1.14 4.39
CA GLU A 10 -22.55 -1.86 4.14
C GLU A 10 -21.32 -0.97 4.37
N VAL A 11 -21.34 0.29 3.90
CA VAL A 11 -20.27 1.27 4.15
C VAL A 11 -20.15 1.57 5.65
N SER A 12 -21.26 1.72 6.37
CA SER A 12 -21.25 1.91 7.83
C SER A 12 -20.59 0.73 8.56
N ALA A 13 -20.90 -0.51 8.16
CA ALA A 13 -20.32 -1.70 8.77
C ALA A 13 -18.81 -1.87 8.47
N ALA A 14 -18.38 -1.54 7.26
CA ALA A 14 -16.98 -1.56 6.86
C ALA A 14 -16.16 -0.53 7.65
N ALA A 15 -16.69 0.69 7.81
CA ALA A 15 -16.08 1.75 8.62
C ALA A 15 -15.98 1.35 10.10
N GLU A 16 -17.06 0.84 10.69
CA GLU A 16 -17.05 0.37 12.09
C GLU A 16 -16.04 -0.77 12.32
N THR A 17 -15.92 -1.68 11.34
CA THR A 17 -14.93 -2.76 11.38
C THR A 17 -13.51 -2.21 11.31
N ALA A 18 -13.26 -1.27 10.39
CA ALA A 18 -11.97 -0.61 10.27
C ALA A 18 -11.59 0.12 11.57
N ASP A 19 -12.49 0.94 12.13
CA ASP A 19 -12.25 1.69 13.35
C ASP A 19 -11.89 0.78 14.54
N ARG A 20 -12.62 -0.33 14.71
CA ARG A 20 -12.36 -1.29 15.77
C ARG A 20 -10.98 -1.93 15.63
N LEU A 21 -10.64 -2.38 14.43
CA LEU A 21 -9.35 -3.04 14.15
C LEU A 21 -8.18 -2.07 14.24
N ILE A 22 -8.34 -0.83 13.76
CA ILE A 22 -7.33 0.23 13.87
C ILE A 22 -7.09 0.60 15.34
N ALA A 23 -8.15 0.68 16.15
CA ALA A 23 -8.03 0.91 17.58
C ALA A 23 -7.27 -0.22 18.29
N GLU A 24 -7.57 -1.48 17.94
CA GLU A 24 -6.82 -2.64 18.43
C GLU A 24 -5.35 -2.56 18.02
N PHE A 25 -5.06 -2.31 16.74
CA PHE A 25 -3.70 -2.19 16.21
C PHE A 25 -2.86 -1.18 16.99
N ARG A 26 -3.42 0.01 17.25
CA ARG A 26 -2.73 1.11 17.95
C ARG A 26 -2.47 0.81 19.43
N ALA A 27 -3.25 -0.07 20.04
CA ALA A 27 -3.07 -0.48 21.43
C ALA A 27 -2.00 -1.56 21.61
N LEU A 28 -1.59 -2.22 20.52
CA LEU A 28 -0.62 -3.31 20.57
C LEU A 28 0.84 -2.81 20.66
N PRO A 29 1.74 -3.58 21.30
CA PRO A 29 3.18 -3.33 21.25
C PRO A 29 3.71 -3.34 19.80
N ALA A 30 4.82 -2.61 19.57
CA ALA A 30 5.39 -2.42 18.24
C ALA A 30 5.71 -3.74 17.51
N GLY A 31 6.26 -4.75 18.17
CA GLY A 31 6.63 -6.04 17.53
C GLY A 31 5.56 -7.13 17.63
N SER A 32 4.28 -6.78 17.71
CA SER A 32 3.22 -7.78 17.85
C SER A 32 2.82 -8.38 16.50
N ASP A 33 2.92 -9.71 16.36
CA ASP A 33 2.42 -10.45 15.17
C ASP A 33 0.95 -10.14 14.87
N ARG A 34 0.16 -9.83 15.92
CA ARG A 34 -1.25 -9.44 15.78
C ARG A 34 -1.42 -8.18 14.95
N LYS A 35 -0.46 -7.24 14.94
CA LYS A 35 -0.50 -6.06 14.06
C LYS A 35 -0.55 -6.48 12.59
N ARG A 36 0.26 -7.46 12.18
CA ARG A 36 0.26 -8.00 10.82
C ARG A 36 -1.09 -8.64 10.48
N GLU A 37 -1.62 -9.48 11.37
CA GLU A 37 -2.92 -10.13 11.18
C GLU A 37 -4.06 -9.13 11.01
N ILE A 38 -4.04 -8.04 11.78
CA ILE A 38 -5.03 -6.96 11.64
C ILE A 38 -4.95 -6.33 10.24
N ILE A 39 -3.76 -6.11 9.68
CA ILE A 39 -3.64 -5.60 8.31
C ILE A 39 -4.28 -6.57 7.31
N THR A 40 -4.05 -7.88 7.47
CA THR A 40 -4.70 -8.91 6.64
C THR A 40 -6.22 -8.90 6.80
N GLU A 41 -6.75 -8.67 8.00
CA GLU A 41 -8.20 -8.52 8.22
C GLU A 41 -8.79 -7.25 7.61
N LEU A 42 -7.97 -6.22 7.40
CA LEU A 42 -8.35 -4.97 6.72
C LEU A 42 -8.23 -5.06 5.19
N ASP A 43 -7.83 -6.22 4.63
CA ASP A 43 -7.76 -6.41 3.18
C ASP A 43 -9.11 -6.08 2.50
N ALA A 44 -9.02 -5.43 1.33
CA ALA A 44 -10.15 -4.90 0.55
C ALA A 44 -11.06 -3.88 1.27
N ASN A 45 -10.80 -3.51 2.54
CA ASN A 45 -11.56 -2.50 3.25
C ASN A 45 -11.10 -1.10 2.85
N THR A 46 -11.88 -0.43 2.01
CA THR A 46 -11.55 0.92 1.49
C THR A 46 -11.45 1.98 2.57
N GLU A 47 -12.21 1.84 3.66
CA GLU A 47 -12.18 2.77 4.81
C GLU A 47 -10.85 2.69 5.58
N ALA A 48 -10.12 1.59 5.44
CA ALA A 48 -8.82 1.39 6.09
C ALA A 48 -7.65 2.01 5.31
N LEU A 49 -7.82 2.35 4.03
CA LEU A 49 -6.72 2.80 3.16
C LEU A 49 -5.93 3.99 3.72
N PRO A 50 -6.53 5.06 4.28
CA PRO A 50 -5.77 6.14 4.91
C PRO A 50 -4.87 5.67 6.06
N PHE A 51 -5.34 4.71 6.84
CA PHE A 51 -4.56 4.12 7.92
C PHE A 51 -3.40 3.27 7.36
N LEU A 52 -3.63 2.45 6.33
CA LEU A 52 -2.58 1.65 5.70
C LEU A 52 -1.46 2.50 5.09
N VAL A 53 -1.82 3.64 4.47
CA VAL A 53 -0.87 4.65 4.01
C VAL A 53 -0.01 5.18 5.16
N SER A 54 -0.60 5.43 6.33
CA SER A 54 0.15 5.87 7.51
C SER A 54 1.10 4.81 8.06
N VAL A 55 0.69 3.53 8.05
CA VAL A 55 1.51 2.41 8.54
C VAL A 55 2.75 2.23 7.67
N VAL A 56 2.58 2.14 6.34
CA VAL A 56 3.72 1.91 5.44
C VAL A 56 4.75 3.04 5.47
N ALA A 57 4.30 4.29 5.70
CA ALA A 57 5.15 5.47 5.79
C ALA A 57 5.95 5.58 7.09
N ASP A 58 5.55 4.92 8.18
CA ASP A 58 6.20 5.06 9.49
C ASP A 58 7.36 4.06 9.64
N PRO A 59 8.63 4.50 9.64
CA PRO A 59 9.78 3.60 9.82
C PRO A 59 9.87 3.00 11.23
N ARG A 60 9.07 3.48 12.19
CA ARG A 60 9.02 2.92 13.55
C ARG A 60 7.98 1.82 13.69
N GLU A 61 7.13 1.62 12.69
CA GLU A 61 6.14 0.58 12.75
C GLU A 61 6.71 -0.80 12.42
N TYR A 62 5.98 -1.82 12.86
CA TYR A 62 6.36 -3.20 12.64
C TYR A 62 6.62 -3.48 11.15
N ASP A 63 7.80 -3.98 10.81
CA ASP A 63 8.23 -4.30 9.45
C ASP A 63 7.20 -5.16 8.70
N LEU A 64 6.68 -6.21 9.33
CA LEU A 64 5.67 -7.07 8.72
C LEU A 64 4.33 -6.34 8.51
N ALA A 65 3.94 -5.43 9.41
CA ALA A 65 2.72 -4.64 9.20
C ALA A 65 2.87 -3.67 8.02
N ARG A 66 4.08 -3.13 7.83
CA ARG A 66 4.42 -2.26 6.68
C ARG A 66 4.40 -3.05 5.37
N VAL A 67 4.95 -4.26 5.37
CA VAL A 67 4.94 -5.21 4.23
C VAL A 67 3.51 -5.56 3.81
N GLU A 68 2.66 -5.94 4.76
CA GLU A 68 1.26 -6.25 4.46
C GLU A 68 0.51 -5.01 3.98
N SER A 69 0.76 -3.84 4.59
CA SER A 69 0.11 -2.59 4.17
C SER A 69 0.49 -2.22 2.73
N ALA A 70 1.77 -2.37 2.36
CA ALA A 70 2.22 -2.18 0.98
C ALA A 70 1.51 -3.14 0.01
N THR A 71 1.36 -4.40 0.42
CA THR A 71 0.67 -5.43 -0.38
C THR A 71 -0.80 -5.11 -0.59
N VAL A 72 -1.51 -4.70 0.46
CA VAL A 72 -2.93 -4.28 0.35
C VAL A 72 -3.04 -3.06 -0.56
N LEU A 73 -2.16 -2.06 -0.42
CA LEU A 73 -2.14 -0.87 -1.29
C LEU A 73 -1.79 -1.20 -2.76
N ARG A 74 -1.07 -2.29 -3.03
CA ARG A 74 -0.85 -2.77 -4.41
C ARG A 74 -2.12 -3.37 -5.02
N LEU A 75 -2.85 -4.15 -4.25
CA LEU A 75 -4.04 -4.88 -4.70
C LEU A 75 -5.27 -3.97 -4.79
N TRP A 76 -5.38 -3.02 -3.86
CA TRP A 76 -6.49 -2.11 -3.69
C TRP A 76 -6.01 -0.65 -3.67
N PRO A 77 -5.45 -0.15 -4.79
CA PRO A 77 -5.01 1.23 -4.85
C PRO A 77 -6.19 2.18 -4.60
N PRO A 78 -6.00 3.26 -3.82
CA PRO A 78 -7.09 4.20 -3.56
C PRO A 78 -7.72 4.74 -4.85
N ALA A 79 -9.05 4.82 -4.86
CA ALA A 79 -9.80 5.45 -5.95
C ALA A 79 -9.77 6.98 -5.87
N ASP A 80 -9.66 7.53 -4.65
CA ASP A 80 -9.47 8.97 -4.47
C ASP A 80 -8.06 9.38 -4.98
N PRO A 81 -7.95 10.34 -5.92
CA PRO A 81 -6.65 10.73 -6.48
C PRO A 81 -5.69 11.33 -5.45
N GLY A 82 -6.20 12.03 -4.44
CA GLY A 82 -5.39 12.61 -3.37
C GLY A 82 -4.74 11.52 -2.52
N LEU A 83 -5.55 10.59 -2.02
CA LEU A 83 -5.08 9.45 -1.26
C LEU A 83 -4.20 8.51 -2.09
N ARG A 84 -4.48 8.35 -3.40
CA ARG A 84 -3.63 7.58 -4.32
C ARG A 84 -2.24 8.21 -4.44
N HIS A 85 -2.17 9.54 -4.57
CA HIS A 85 -0.89 10.24 -4.56
C HIS A 85 -0.16 10.04 -3.23
N GLU A 86 -0.83 10.21 -2.09
CA GLU A 86 -0.26 9.98 -0.76
C GLU A 86 0.26 8.55 -0.57
N ALA A 87 -0.47 7.55 -1.03
CA ALA A 87 -0.05 6.15 -1.01
C ALA A 87 1.24 5.93 -1.82
N GLY A 88 1.33 6.50 -3.02
CA GLY A 88 2.56 6.49 -3.82
C GLY A 88 3.73 7.13 -3.06
N ARG A 89 3.52 8.28 -2.40
CA ARG A 89 4.54 8.94 -1.58
C ARG A 89 4.98 8.09 -0.39
N ALA A 90 4.03 7.43 0.28
CA ALA A 90 4.29 6.57 1.42
C ALA A 90 5.13 5.34 1.03
N LEU A 91 4.80 4.70 -0.09
CA LEU A 91 5.59 3.60 -0.66
C LEU A 91 7.00 4.06 -1.07
N LEU A 92 7.16 5.25 -1.64
CA LEU A 92 8.48 5.80 -1.92
C LEU A 92 9.30 6.08 -0.65
N THR A 93 8.65 6.45 0.46
CA THR A 93 9.32 6.57 1.77
C THR A 93 9.81 5.21 2.25
N ALA A 94 8.95 4.19 2.20
CA ALA A 94 9.30 2.81 2.58
C ALA A 94 10.42 2.21 1.71
N LEU A 95 10.44 2.51 0.40
CA LEU A 95 11.51 2.10 -0.50
C LEU A 95 12.89 2.66 -0.13
N ARG A 96 12.93 3.80 0.56
CA ARG A 96 14.16 4.50 0.97
C ARG A 96 14.56 4.19 2.41
N ASP A 97 13.87 3.26 3.06
CA ASP A 97 14.23 2.83 4.41
C ASP A 97 15.61 2.18 4.39
N PRO A 98 16.62 2.67 5.11
CA PRO A 98 17.97 2.11 5.03
C PRO A 98 18.15 0.82 5.84
N GLU A 99 17.22 0.48 6.74
CA GLU A 99 17.40 -0.62 7.69
C GLU A 99 16.58 -1.88 7.31
N GLU A 100 15.52 -1.73 6.51
CA GLU A 100 14.51 -2.77 6.33
C GLU A 100 14.38 -3.24 4.87
N ASP A 101 15.30 -4.10 4.41
CA ASP A 101 15.34 -4.62 3.04
C ASP A 101 14.03 -5.27 2.58
N LEU A 102 13.36 -6.00 3.47
CA LEU A 102 12.07 -6.63 3.17
C LEU A 102 10.99 -5.58 2.90
N VAL A 103 10.95 -4.51 3.70
CA VAL A 103 10.00 -3.40 3.49
C VAL A 103 10.29 -2.69 2.17
N ARG A 104 11.56 -2.43 1.86
CA ARG A 104 11.97 -1.82 0.59
C ARG A 104 11.56 -2.65 -0.61
N GLN A 105 11.79 -3.96 -0.55
CA GLN A 105 11.42 -4.92 -1.60
C GLN A 105 9.91 -4.85 -1.88
N TYR A 106 9.09 -4.94 -0.84
CA TYR A 106 7.63 -4.91 -0.99
C TYR A 106 7.12 -3.54 -1.41
N ALA A 107 7.75 -2.46 -0.96
CA ALA A 107 7.45 -1.12 -1.45
C ALA A 107 7.71 -1.01 -2.96
N ALA A 108 8.88 -1.45 -3.46
CA ALA A 108 9.19 -1.47 -4.88
C ALA A 108 8.17 -2.28 -5.69
N MET A 109 7.84 -3.48 -5.23
CA MET A 109 6.86 -4.37 -5.86
C MET A 109 5.45 -3.78 -5.92
N SER A 110 5.13 -2.84 -5.02
CA SER A 110 3.78 -2.28 -4.85
C SER A 110 3.53 -0.98 -5.61
N LEU A 111 4.55 -0.42 -6.27
CA LEU A 111 4.45 0.91 -6.89
C LEU A 111 3.77 0.94 -8.28
N ALA A 112 3.52 -0.20 -8.92
CA ALA A 112 2.98 -0.25 -10.29
C ALA A 112 1.69 0.58 -10.50
N PRO A 113 0.67 0.53 -9.61
CA PRO A 113 -0.56 1.32 -9.77
C PRO A 113 -0.38 2.83 -9.62
N TYR A 114 0.79 3.28 -9.18
CA TYR A 114 1.09 4.67 -8.82
C TYR A 114 2.01 5.36 -9.83
N THR A 115 2.29 4.72 -10.96
CA THR A 115 3.26 5.18 -11.97
C THR A 115 2.79 6.35 -12.83
N ASP A 116 1.51 6.74 -12.73
CA ASP A 116 1.02 8.00 -13.30
C ASP A 116 1.64 9.23 -12.62
N ASP A 117 2.14 9.08 -11.37
CA ASP A 117 3.01 10.06 -10.75
C ASP A 117 4.43 9.96 -11.36
N PRO A 118 4.92 10.99 -12.06
CA PRO A 118 6.24 10.96 -12.69
C PRO A 118 7.39 10.78 -11.69
N VAL A 119 7.20 11.17 -10.43
CA VAL A 119 8.20 10.95 -9.37
C VAL A 119 8.28 9.46 -9.01
N VAL A 120 7.14 8.78 -8.94
CA VAL A 120 7.10 7.32 -8.72
C VAL A 120 7.80 6.61 -9.87
N ALA A 121 7.41 6.92 -11.12
CA ALA A 121 8.02 6.31 -12.30
C ALA A 121 9.55 6.51 -12.35
N THR A 122 10.03 7.73 -12.07
CA THR A 122 11.46 8.06 -12.07
C THR A 122 12.23 7.30 -11.00
N VAL A 123 11.70 7.22 -9.78
CA VAL A 123 12.36 6.51 -8.68
C VAL A 123 12.39 5.00 -8.95
N LEU A 124 11.29 4.43 -9.45
CA LEU A 124 11.19 3.01 -9.75
C LEU A 124 12.21 2.60 -10.83
N ASP A 125 12.34 3.40 -11.89
CA ASP A 125 13.33 3.21 -12.95
C ASP A 125 14.77 3.34 -12.45
N THR A 126 15.06 4.32 -11.59
CA THR A 126 16.38 4.47 -10.95
C THR A 126 16.72 3.25 -10.10
N THR A 127 15.74 2.79 -9.30
CA THR A 127 15.86 1.63 -8.41
C THR A 127 16.16 0.36 -9.23
N ALA A 128 15.39 0.09 -10.28
CA ALA A 128 15.57 -1.06 -11.16
C ALA A 128 16.96 -1.16 -11.82
N ARG A 129 17.66 -0.03 -11.98
CA ARG A 129 19.00 0.04 -12.60
C ARG A 129 20.13 -0.04 -11.60
N ALA A 130 19.98 0.62 -10.44
CA ALA A 130 21.11 1.02 -9.63
C ALA A 130 20.96 0.70 -8.13
N ASP A 131 19.84 0.15 -7.68
CA ASP A 131 19.72 -0.26 -6.27
C ASP A 131 20.79 -1.31 -5.93
N GLU A 132 21.34 -1.24 -4.73
CA GLU A 132 22.41 -2.14 -4.29
C GLU A 132 21.89 -3.55 -4.02
N ASP A 133 20.66 -3.67 -3.52
CA ASP A 133 20.01 -4.94 -3.26
C ASP A 133 19.42 -5.51 -4.57
N PRO A 134 19.91 -6.67 -5.05
CA PRO A 134 19.35 -7.32 -6.24
C PRO A 134 17.85 -7.60 -6.14
N LEU A 135 17.34 -7.93 -4.95
CA LEU A 135 15.92 -8.22 -4.74
C LEU A 135 15.06 -6.96 -4.91
N VAL A 136 15.52 -5.83 -4.38
CA VAL A 136 14.84 -4.53 -4.57
C VAL A 136 14.88 -4.11 -6.04
N ARG A 137 16.02 -4.31 -6.74
CA ARG A 137 16.11 -4.06 -8.18
C ARG A 137 15.11 -4.89 -8.98
N ASP A 138 15.03 -6.19 -8.71
CA ASP A 138 14.16 -7.09 -9.47
C ASP A 138 12.68 -6.83 -9.16
N SER A 139 12.33 -6.48 -7.91
CA SER A 139 10.99 -6.01 -7.55
C SER A 139 10.61 -4.71 -8.29
N ALA A 140 11.54 -3.77 -8.43
CA ALA A 140 11.30 -2.55 -9.20
C ALA A 140 11.08 -2.84 -10.70
N ARG A 141 11.86 -3.76 -11.29
CA ARG A 141 11.67 -4.19 -12.69
C ARG A 141 10.30 -4.84 -12.90
N PHE A 142 9.93 -5.75 -12.01
CA PHE A 142 8.62 -6.39 -12.03
C PHE A 142 7.48 -5.35 -11.97
N SER A 143 7.62 -4.36 -11.10
CA SER A 143 6.65 -3.28 -10.92
C SER A 143 6.52 -2.40 -12.19
N ILE A 144 7.62 -2.14 -12.90
CA ILE A 144 7.59 -1.46 -14.22
C ILE A 144 6.85 -2.29 -15.27
N GLU A 145 7.12 -3.59 -15.36
CA GLU A 145 6.43 -4.48 -16.29
C GLU A 145 4.92 -4.56 -16.00
N GLU A 146 4.55 -4.62 -14.71
CA GLU A 146 3.16 -4.60 -14.29
C GLU A 146 2.47 -3.28 -14.63
N ALA A 147 3.15 -2.14 -14.43
CA ALA A 147 2.61 -0.83 -14.80
C ALA A 147 2.28 -0.75 -16.31
N HIS A 148 3.15 -1.26 -17.18
CA HIS A 148 2.87 -1.33 -18.61
C HIS A 148 1.62 -2.17 -18.90
N ARG A 149 1.46 -3.34 -18.25
CA ARG A 149 0.26 -4.18 -18.39
C ARG A 149 -1.02 -3.47 -17.94
N LEU A 150 -0.96 -2.72 -16.83
CA LEU A 150 -2.12 -1.96 -16.32
C LEU A 150 -2.54 -0.85 -17.29
N GLN A 151 -1.58 -0.20 -17.94
CA GLN A 151 -1.84 0.82 -18.96
C GLN A 151 -2.45 0.22 -20.24
N GLU A 152 -1.95 -0.94 -20.69
CA GLU A 152 -2.48 -1.64 -21.87
C GLU A 152 -3.93 -2.13 -21.67
N THR A 153 -4.27 -2.54 -20.45
CA THR A 153 -5.59 -3.10 -20.11
C THR A 153 -6.62 -2.03 -19.70
N GLY A 154 -6.21 -0.77 -19.54
CA GLY A 154 -7.08 0.31 -19.06
C GLY A 154 -7.46 0.20 -17.58
N ALA A 155 -6.86 -0.75 -16.84
CA ALA A 155 -7.05 -0.92 -15.40
C ALA A 155 -6.33 0.16 -14.58
N GLY A 156 -5.47 0.97 -15.21
CA GLY A 156 -4.84 2.16 -14.63
C GLY A 156 -5.62 3.48 -14.83
N GLY A 157 -6.91 3.43 -15.19
CA GLY A 157 -7.73 4.65 -15.39
C GLY A 157 -8.00 5.46 -14.10
N PRO A 158 -8.36 6.75 -14.24
CA PRO A 158 -8.17 7.82 -13.25
C PRO A 158 -8.85 7.59 -11.90
#